data_AF-A0A7J8XTF3-F1
#
_entry.id   AF-A0A7J8XTF3-F1
#
_cell.length_a   1.000
_cell.length_b   1.000
_cell.length_c   1.000
_cell.angle_alpha   90.00
_cell.angle_beta   90.00
_cell.angle_gamma   90.00
#
_symmetry.space_group_name_H-M   'P 1'
#
loop_
_entity.id
_entity.type
_entity.pdbx_description
1 polymer ?
#
loop_
_entity_poly.entity_id
_entity_poly.type
_entity_poly.pdbx_seq_one_letter_code
_entity_poly.pdbx_strand_id
1 'polypeptide(L)'
;MGIYLSTPKTEKFSEDGENDRVRYGLSSMQGWRAAMEDAHAAYPDLDESTSFFGVYDGHGGKVVAKFCAKYLHQQVLKHEAYATGDIGASVHRAFFRMDEMMRGQRGWRELAILGDKIDKFTGMIEGLIWSPKGGEGIDQDDDWAIEE
;
A
#
# COMPACT_ATOMS: atom_id res chain seq x y z
N MET A 1 9.52 23.47 16.23
CA MET A 1 8.69 23.51 15.02
C MET A 1 7.65 22.41 15.17
N GLY A 2 6.35 22.71 15.04
CA GLY A 2 5.28 21.72 15.23
C GLY A 2 5.16 20.74 14.07
N ILE A 3 4.06 19.98 14.03
CA ILE A 3 3.76 18.99 12.97
C ILE A 3 3.51 19.60 11.57
N TYR A 4 3.53 20.94 11.46
CA TYR A 4 3.23 21.70 10.25
C TYR A 4 4.46 22.40 9.69
N LEU A 5 4.54 22.42 8.36
CA LEU A 5 5.50 23.19 7.58
C LEU A 5 5.13 24.69 7.55
N SER A 6 6.08 25.55 7.22
CA SER A 6 5.84 26.99 7.01
C SER A 6 5.08 27.29 5.72
N THR A 7 5.19 26.41 4.73
CA THR A 7 4.46 26.45 3.46
C THR A 7 4.04 25.03 3.07
N PRO A 8 2.90 24.84 2.37
CA PRO A 8 2.47 23.52 1.99
C PRO A 8 3.31 22.99 0.83
N LYS A 9 3.61 21.70 0.84
CA LYS A 9 4.08 21.00 -0.36
C LYS A 9 2.88 20.71 -1.26
N THR A 10 2.81 21.41 -2.38
CA THR A 10 1.68 21.35 -3.32
C THR A 10 1.90 20.40 -4.50
N GLU A 11 3.06 19.77 -4.59
CA GLU A 11 3.38 18.76 -5.60
C GLU A 11 2.34 17.62 -5.56
N LYS A 12 1.87 17.24 -6.75
CA LYS A 12 0.86 16.19 -6.94
C LYS A 12 1.53 14.95 -7.51
N PHE A 13 1.34 13.83 -6.83
CA PHE A 13 1.67 12.51 -7.37
C PHE A 13 0.37 11.92 -7.87
N SER A 14 0.20 11.90 -9.20
CA SER A 14 -1.04 11.45 -9.84
C SER A 14 -0.76 10.25 -10.73
N GLU A 15 -1.69 9.32 -10.72
CA GLU A 15 -1.65 8.09 -11.52
C GLU A 15 -3.05 7.87 -12.09
N ASP A 16 -3.11 7.23 -13.24
CA ASP A 16 -4.35 6.85 -13.90
C ASP A 16 -4.15 5.54 -14.65
N GLY A 17 -5.24 4.89 -14.99
CA GLY A 17 -5.21 3.66 -15.74
C GLY A 17 -6.60 3.12 -16.02
N GLU A 18 -6.65 2.05 -16.80
CA GLU A 18 -7.89 1.42 -17.23
C GLU A 18 -7.70 -0.06 -17.54
N ASN A 19 -8.81 -0.79 -17.55
CA ASN A 19 -8.95 -2.10 -18.19
C ASN A 19 -10.29 -2.11 -18.96
N ASP A 20 -10.69 -3.27 -19.47
CA ASP A 20 -11.94 -3.41 -20.25
C ASP A 20 -13.22 -3.09 -19.45
N ARG A 21 -13.13 -2.96 -18.11
CA ARG A 21 -14.27 -2.81 -17.20
C ARG A 21 -14.32 -1.44 -16.51
N VAL A 22 -13.16 -0.90 -16.11
CA VAL A 22 -13.05 0.30 -15.28
C VAL A 22 -11.94 1.22 -15.76
N ARG A 23 -12.13 2.52 -15.50
CA ARG A 23 -11.10 3.57 -15.61
C ARG A 23 -10.93 4.21 -14.24
N TYR A 24 -9.70 4.54 -13.86
CA TYR A 24 -9.42 5.22 -12.61
C TYR A 24 -8.42 6.36 -12.79
N GLY A 25 -8.47 7.30 -11.85
CA GLY A 25 -7.46 8.32 -11.66
C GLY A 25 -7.34 8.61 -10.17
N LEU A 26 -6.12 8.86 -9.71
CA LEU A 26 -5.80 9.20 -8.33
C LEU A 26 -4.78 10.32 -8.28
N SER A 27 -4.76 11.05 -7.17
CA SER A 27 -3.77 12.09 -6.91
C SER A 27 -3.55 12.21 -5.40
N SER A 28 -2.30 12.32 -4.98
CA SER A 28 -1.91 12.52 -3.59
C SER A 28 -1.03 13.76 -3.42
N MET A 29 -1.08 14.38 -2.23
CA MET A 29 -0.35 15.61 -1.92
C MET A 29 -0.10 15.71 -0.42
N GLN A 30 1.13 15.98 -0.01
CA GLN A 30 1.51 16.11 1.41
C GLN A 30 0.87 17.34 2.09
N GLY A 31 0.76 18.46 1.39
CA GLY A 31 0.22 19.70 1.94
C GLY A 31 1.07 20.23 3.10
N TRP A 32 0.41 20.59 4.20
CA TRP A 32 1.04 21.27 5.34
C TRP A 32 1.75 20.34 6.33
N ARG A 33 1.51 19.02 6.27
CA ARG A 33 2.12 18.08 7.21
C ARG A 33 3.62 17.99 6.99
N ALA A 34 4.39 17.74 8.05
CA ALA A 34 5.84 17.54 7.94
C ALA A 34 6.22 16.29 7.11
N ALA A 35 5.39 15.24 7.16
CA ALA A 35 5.56 14.00 6.42
C ALA A 35 4.28 13.63 5.67
N MET A 36 4.44 12.97 4.51
CA MET A 36 3.35 12.29 3.79
C MET A 36 3.20 10.88 4.36
N GLU A 37 2.08 10.62 5.03
CA GLU A 37 1.82 9.35 5.71
C GLU A 37 0.86 8.44 4.95
N ASP A 38 0.09 8.99 4.00
CA ASP A 38 -0.86 8.20 3.22
C ASP A 38 -0.15 7.29 2.22
N ALA A 39 -0.85 6.21 1.87
CA ALA A 39 -0.53 5.31 0.77
C ALA A 39 -1.81 4.97 0.00
N HIS A 40 -1.64 4.37 -1.18
CA HIS A 40 -2.77 3.90 -1.98
C HIS A 40 -2.42 2.59 -2.70
N ALA A 41 -3.45 1.88 -3.15
CA ALA A 41 -3.38 0.68 -3.96
C ALA A 41 -4.40 0.81 -5.10
N ALA A 42 -3.99 0.54 -6.34
CA ALA A 42 -4.87 0.57 -7.51
C ALA A 42 -4.56 -0.64 -8.40
N TYR A 43 -5.44 -1.63 -8.37
CA TYR A 43 -5.34 -2.89 -9.11
C TYR A 43 -6.60 -3.10 -9.93
N PRO A 44 -6.68 -2.56 -11.16
CA PRO A 44 -7.82 -2.79 -12.07
C PRO A 44 -8.03 -4.28 -12.35
N ASP A 45 -6.95 -5.04 -12.44
CA ASP A 45 -6.95 -6.48 -12.62
C ASP A 45 -6.37 -7.14 -11.37
N LEU A 46 -7.20 -7.22 -10.32
CA LEU A 46 -6.85 -7.98 -9.11
C LEU A 46 -6.97 -9.48 -9.38
N ASP A 47 -8.04 -9.89 -10.06
CA ASP A 47 -8.24 -11.23 -10.60
C ASP A 47 -9.06 -11.18 -11.91
N GLU A 48 -9.55 -12.34 -12.38
CA GLU A 48 -10.33 -12.44 -13.62
C GLU A 48 -11.61 -11.59 -13.63
N SER A 49 -12.14 -11.15 -12.49
CA SER A 49 -13.46 -10.49 -12.40
C SER A 49 -13.51 -9.27 -11.47
N THR A 50 -12.44 -8.98 -10.73
CA THR A 50 -12.43 -8.03 -9.63
C THR A 50 -11.35 -6.97 -9.81
N SER A 51 -11.71 -5.73 -9.48
CA SER A 51 -10.78 -4.61 -9.34
C SER A 51 -10.69 -4.19 -7.87
N PHE A 52 -9.52 -3.79 -7.42
CA PHE A 52 -9.29 -3.33 -6.05
C PHE A 52 -8.67 -1.94 -6.02
N PHE A 53 -9.25 -1.06 -5.20
CA PHE A 53 -8.73 0.27 -4.95
C PHE A 53 -8.79 0.56 -3.46
N GLY A 54 -7.69 1.04 -2.88
CA GLY A 54 -7.58 1.32 -1.45
C GLY A 54 -6.80 2.60 -1.17
N VAL A 55 -7.26 3.39 -0.20
CA VAL A 55 -6.57 4.57 0.32
C VAL A 55 -6.33 4.34 1.81
N TYR A 56 -5.10 4.59 2.24
CA TYR A 56 -4.65 4.30 3.60
C TYR A 56 -4.08 5.56 4.22
N ASP A 57 -4.77 6.12 5.21
CA ASP A 57 -4.35 7.31 5.96
C ASP A 57 -3.46 6.87 7.13
N GLY A 58 -2.16 7.16 7.04
CA GLY A 58 -1.20 6.81 8.07
C GLY A 58 -1.21 7.81 9.23
N HIS A 59 -0.99 7.32 10.45
CA HIS A 59 -0.84 8.19 11.62
C HIS A 59 0.28 7.71 12.54
N GLY A 60 1.23 8.59 12.85
CA GLY A 60 2.38 8.24 13.69
C GLY A 60 3.47 7.46 12.95
N GLY A 61 3.50 7.60 11.62
CA GLY A 61 4.38 6.89 10.70
C GLY A 61 3.62 6.36 9.49
N LYS A 62 4.29 6.34 8.34
CA LYS A 62 3.72 5.87 7.06
C LYS A 62 3.84 4.37 6.81
N VAL A 63 4.55 3.67 7.68
CA VAL A 63 4.99 2.28 7.45
C VAL A 63 3.79 1.32 7.40
N VAL A 64 2.83 1.46 8.31
CA VAL A 64 1.61 0.63 8.33
C VAL A 64 0.73 0.91 7.11
N ALA A 65 0.52 2.18 6.75
CA ALA A 65 -0.25 2.52 5.55
C ALA A 65 0.34 1.90 4.28
N LYS A 66 1.68 1.93 4.14
CA LYS A 66 2.39 1.27 3.04
C LYS A 66 2.28 -0.26 3.09
N PHE A 67 2.36 -0.85 4.28
CA PHE A 67 2.19 -2.30 4.46
C PHE A 67 0.78 -2.73 4.02
N CYS A 68 -0.25 -1.99 4.43
CA CYS A 68 -1.64 -2.22 4.01
C CYS A 68 -1.80 -2.09 2.49
N ALA A 69 -1.27 -1.03 1.88
CA ALA A 69 -1.30 -0.85 0.43
C ALA A 69 -0.65 -2.01 -0.33
N LYS A 70 0.45 -2.55 0.21
CA LYS A 70 1.20 -3.64 -0.41
C LYS A 70 0.52 -5.00 -0.32
N TYR A 71 -0.20 -5.30 0.77
CA TYR A 71 -0.60 -6.69 1.06
C TYR A 71 -2.11 -6.92 1.22
N LEU A 72 -2.91 -5.90 1.57
CA LEU A 72 -4.32 -6.13 1.93
C LEU A 72 -5.10 -6.83 0.82
N HIS A 73 -4.96 -6.36 -0.43
CA HIS A 73 -5.64 -6.93 -1.59
C HIS A 73 -5.30 -8.41 -1.80
N GLN A 74 -4.05 -8.82 -1.53
CA GLN A 74 -3.63 -10.23 -1.60
C GLN A 74 -4.29 -11.06 -0.51
N GLN A 75 -4.40 -10.53 0.71
CA GLN A 75 -5.05 -11.25 1.82
C GLN A 75 -6.56 -11.41 1.59
N VAL A 76 -7.20 -10.45 0.91
CA VAL A 76 -8.59 -10.60 0.45
C VAL A 76 -8.72 -11.76 -0.54
N LEU A 77 -7.82 -11.91 -1.51
CA LEU A 77 -7.87 -13.03 -2.46
C LEU A 77 -7.60 -14.39 -1.81
N LYS A 78 -6.65 -14.44 -0.86
CA LYS A 78 -6.18 -15.68 -0.24
C LYS A 78 -7.19 -16.32 0.72
N HIS A 79 -8.14 -15.54 1.26
CA HIS A 79 -9.07 -16.06 2.25
C HIS A 79 -10.16 -16.95 1.59
N GLU A 80 -10.48 -18.09 2.20
CA GLU A 80 -11.44 -19.07 1.67
C GLU A 80 -12.84 -18.50 1.35
N ALA A 81 -13.29 -17.52 2.14
CA ALA A 81 -14.55 -16.80 1.91
C ALA A 81 -14.60 -16.09 0.55
N TYR A 82 -13.45 -15.68 0.00
CA TYR A 82 -13.38 -15.08 -1.33
C TYR A 82 -13.75 -16.11 -2.41
N ALA A 83 -13.19 -17.32 -2.31
CA ALA A 83 -13.44 -18.42 -3.24
C ALA A 83 -14.90 -18.89 -3.23
N THR A 84 -15.63 -18.71 -2.12
CA THR A 84 -17.06 -19.01 -2.03
C THR A 84 -17.97 -17.83 -2.43
N GLY A 85 -17.38 -16.70 -2.84
CA GLY A 85 -18.10 -15.48 -3.25
C GLY A 85 -18.52 -14.57 -2.10
N ASP A 86 -18.19 -14.89 -0.84
CA ASP A 86 -18.41 -14.02 0.31
C ASP A 86 -17.26 -13.01 0.48
N ILE A 87 -17.25 -12.02 -0.42
CA ILE A 87 -16.27 -10.94 -0.46
C ILE A 87 -16.28 -10.15 0.86
N GLY A 88 -17.45 -9.95 1.46
CA GLY A 88 -17.59 -9.18 2.71
C GLY A 88 -16.87 -9.85 3.87
N ALA A 89 -17.08 -11.16 4.07
CA ALA A 89 -16.35 -11.92 5.07
C ALA A 89 -14.85 -12.00 4.76
N SER A 90 -14.49 -12.15 3.48
CA SER A 90 -13.08 -12.15 3.07
C SER A 90 -12.37 -10.85 3.45
N VAL A 91 -12.94 -9.69 3.09
CA VAL A 91 -12.36 -8.38 3.44
C VAL A 91 -12.27 -8.23 4.95
N HIS A 92 -13.34 -8.54 5.69
CA HIS A 92 -13.32 -8.47 7.15
C HIS A 92 -12.19 -9.30 7.76
N ARG A 93 -11.97 -10.52 7.27
CA ARG A 93 -10.90 -11.42 7.74
C ARG A 93 -9.51 -10.95 7.32
N ALA A 94 -9.36 -10.40 6.12
CA ALA A 94 -8.12 -9.83 5.64
C ALA A 94 -7.61 -8.71 6.56
N PHE A 95 -8.48 -7.86 7.09
CA PHE A 95 -8.07 -6.81 8.05
C PHE A 95 -7.44 -7.39 9.32
N PHE A 96 -8.04 -8.42 9.93
CA PHE A 96 -7.42 -9.10 11.09
C PHE A 96 -6.10 -9.77 10.70
N ARG A 97 -6.05 -10.39 9.52
CA ARG A 97 -4.83 -11.03 9.03
C ARG A 97 -3.69 -10.03 8.86
N MET A 98 -3.97 -8.82 8.37
CA MET A 98 -2.97 -7.75 8.27
C MET A 98 -2.36 -7.40 9.64
N ASP A 99 -3.21 -7.26 10.66
CA ASP A 99 -2.77 -6.99 12.04
C ASP A 99 -1.91 -8.12 12.61
N GLU A 100 -2.27 -9.37 12.35
CA GLU A 100 -1.46 -10.53 12.74
C GLU A 100 -0.11 -10.56 12.03
N MET A 101 -0.11 -10.37 10.71
CA MET A 101 1.10 -10.37 9.88
C MET A 101 2.11 -9.35 10.40
N MET A 102 1.67 -8.15 10.79
CA MET A 102 2.53 -7.09 11.31
C MET A 102 3.17 -7.42 12.67
N ARG A 103 2.57 -8.31 13.47
CA ARG A 103 3.10 -8.69 14.79
C ARG A 103 4.18 -9.77 14.72
N GLY A 104 4.20 -10.59 13.68
CA GLY A 104 5.16 -11.67 13.47
C GLY A 104 6.57 -11.18 13.11
N GLN A 105 7.58 -12.03 13.26
CA GLN A 105 8.98 -11.67 13.02
C GLN A 105 9.21 -11.20 11.58
N ARG A 106 8.55 -11.86 10.61
CA ARG A 106 8.54 -11.43 9.21
C ARG A 106 7.88 -10.07 9.03
N GLY A 107 6.75 -9.82 9.69
CA GLY A 107 6.08 -8.52 9.72
C GLY A 107 7.00 -7.40 10.17
N TRP A 108 7.69 -7.59 11.30
CA TRP A 108 8.67 -6.63 11.82
C TRP A 108 9.79 -6.33 10.82
N ARG A 109 10.33 -7.35 10.14
CA ARG A 109 11.35 -7.16 9.10
C ARG A 109 10.81 -6.37 7.92
N GLU A 110 9.60 -6.69 7.46
CA GLU A 110 8.98 -5.99 6.33
C GLU A 110 8.65 -4.54 6.68
N LEU A 111 8.12 -4.28 7.88
CA LEU A 111 7.90 -2.93 8.41
C LEU A 111 9.23 -2.16 8.50
N ALA A 112 10.31 -2.80 8.95
CA ALA A 112 11.64 -2.18 8.99
C ALA A 112 12.17 -1.85 7.58
N ILE A 113 12.00 -2.74 6.59
CA ILE A 113 12.40 -2.48 5.19
C ILE A 113 11.58 -1.33 4.59
N LEU A 114 10.27 -1.31 4.84
CA LEU A 114 9.39 -0.22 4.43
C LEU A 114 9.75 1.09 5.15
N GLY A 115 10.32 0.97 6.35
CA GLY A 115 11.04 2.00 7.12
C GLY A 115 12.32 2.48 6.41
N ASP A 116 13.30 1.63 6.19
CA ASP A 116 14.65 1.97 5.72
C ASP A 116 14.71 2.38 4.24
N LYS A 117 13.82 1.84 3.39
CA LYS A 117 13.64 2.37 2.03
C LYS A 117 13.29 3.87 2.08
N ILE A 118 12.73 4.35 3.19
CA ILE A 118 12.48 5.78 3.40
C ILE A 118 13.78 6.50 3.59
N ASP A 119 14.63 6.09 4.53
CA ASP A 119 15.88 6.80 4.82
C ASP A 119 16.78 6.92 3.59
N LYS A 120 16.89 5.84 2.81
CA LYS A 120 17.64 5.84 1.54
C LYS A 120 16.96 6.70 0.46
N PHE A 121 15.63 6.66 0.34
CA PHE A 121 14.91 7.48 -0.64
C PHE A 121 14.95 8.97 -0.27
N THR A 122 14.81 9.35 1.01
CA THR A 122 15.01 10.76 1.44
C THR A 122 16.42 11.26 1.16
N GLY A 123 17.45 10.43 1.32
CA GLY A 123 18.82 10.79 0.92
C GLY A 123 19.03 10.88 -0.59
N MET A 124 18.28 10.12 -1.38
CA MET A 124 18.35 10.16 -2.86
C MET A 124 17.47 11.25 -3.49
N ILE A 125 16.39 11.69 -2.84
CA ILE A 125 15.54 12.80 -3.33
C ILE A 125 16.29 14.14 -3.31
N GLU A 126 17.35 14.29 -2.51
CA GLU A 126 18.28 15.42 -2.67
C GLU A 126 19.06 15.38 -4.00
N GLY A 127 18.98 14.30 -4.80
CA GLY A 127 19.74 14.16 -6.04
C GLY A 127 19.21 13.13 -7.05
N LEU A 128 18.03 13.41 -7.64
CA LEU A 128 17.41 12.83 -8.86
C LEU A 128 16.10 12.03 -8.63
N ILE A 129 15.06 12.55 -9.28
CA ILE A 129 13.72 12.00 -9.44
C ILE A 129 13.78 10.69 -10.24
N TRP A 130 13.28 9.58 -9.69
CA TRP A 130 13.01 8.34 -10.43
C TRP A 130 11.57 7.86 -10.18
N SER A 131 10.77 7.83 -11.25
CA SER A 131 9.47 7.15 -11.28
C SER A 131 9.67 5.70 -11.73
N PRO A 132 9.15 4.68 -11.03
CA PRO A 132 9.05 3.35 -11.61
C PRO A 132 7.87 3.34 -12.57
N LYS A 133 8.16 3.21 -13.87
CA LYS A 133 7.18 2.82 -14.88
C LYS A 133 6.74 1.38 -14.62
N GLY A 134 5.45 1.11 -14.84
CA GLY A 134 4.88 -0.22 -14.77
C GLY A 134 5.60 -1.23 -15.66
N GLY A 135 5.65 -2.47 -15.18
CA GLY A 135 6.16 -3.62 -15.91
C GLY A 135 6.59 -4.75 -14.99
N GLU A 136 5.91 -5.89 -15.19
CA GLU A 136 6.25 -7.26 -14.78
C GLU A 136 5.82 -7.71 -13.37
N GLY A 137 4.73 -8.49 -13.37
CA GLY A 137 4.33 -9.33 -12.26
C GLY A 137 5.47 -10.28 -11.92
N ILE A 138 5.97 -10.14 -10.71
CA ILE A 138 6.62 -11.23 -10.00
C ILE A 138 5.59 -11.68 -8.99
N ASP A 139 4.79 -12.64 -9.40
CA ASP A 139 4.03 -13.52 -8.51
C ASP A 139 5.07 -14.35 -7.76
N GLN A 140 5.74 -13.72 -6.78
CA GLN A 140 6.34 -14.48 -5.72
C GLN A 140 5.18 -14.92 -4.87
N ASP A 141 4.90 -16.23 -4.87
CA ASP A 141 4.08 -16.91 -3.88
C ASP A 141 4.60 -16.52 -2.50
N ASP A 142 4.06 -15.41 -1.99
CA ASP A 142 4.45 -14.83 -0.71
C ASP A 142 3.71 -15.66 0.33
N ASP A 143 4.26 -16.83 0.62
CA ASP A 143 3.69 -17.78 1.58
C ASP A 143 3.94 -17.23 2.98
N TRP A 144 3.08 -16.29 3.39
CA TRP A 144 2.96 -15.80 4.75
C TRP A 144 2.29 -16.88 5.58
N ALA A 145 3.00 -17.99 5.80
CA ALA A 145 2.59 -19.02 6.73
C ALA A 145 2.34 -18.40 8.12
N ILE A 146 1.43 -19.01 8.88
CA ILE A 146 1.18 -18.64 10.28
C ILE A 146 2.48 -18.99 11.04
N GLU A 147 3.29 -17.98 11.37
CA GLU A 147 4.36 -18.16 12.35
C GLU A 147 3.66 -18.37 13.71
N GLU A 148 3.75 -19.60 14.23
CA GLU A 148 3.21 -20.03 15.53
C GLU A 148 3.97 -19.39 16.71
#